data_AF-A0A2E7V4V3-F1
#
_entry.id   AF-A0A2E7V4V3-F1
#
_cell.length_a   1.000
_cell.length_b   1.000
_cell.length_c   1.000
_cell.angle_alpha   90.00
_cell.angle_beta   90.00
_cell.angle_gamma   90.00
#
_symmetry.space_group_name_H-M   'P 1'
#
loop_
_entity.id
_entity.type
_entity.pdbx_description
1 polymer ?
#
loop_
_entity_poly.entity_id
_entity_poly.type
_entity_poly.pdbx_seq_one_letter_code
_entity_poly.pdbx_strand_id
1 'polypeptide(L)' 'MYPYHNKIKQRIRNNELVGFEYVEQYKNISPCLLLYFETEPKIRPIREYRFEEYEPLLKDVSIED' A
#
# COMPACT_ATOMS: atom_id res chain seq x y z
N MET A 1 10.67 14.98 -2.88
CA MET A 1 9.61 14.30 -3.66
C MET A 1 10.10 12.90 -3.97
N TYR A 2 9.47 11.85 -3.44
CA TYR A 2 9.83 10.46 -3.76
C TYR A 2 8.86 9.94 -4.84
N PRO A 3 9.31 9.76 -6.10
CA PRO A 3 8.44 9.36 -7.21
C PRO A 3 7.66 8.06 -6.95
N TYR A 4 8.24 7.16 -6.15
CA TYR A 4 7.64 5.88 -5.78
C TYR A 4 6.31 6.04 -5.01
N HIS A 5 6.32 6.76 -3.90
CA HIS A 5 5.12 6.91 -3.05
C HIS A 5 4.02 7.69 -3.76
N ASN A 6 4.37 8.73 -4.53
CA ASN A 6 3.41 9.47 -5.34
C ASN A 6 2.69 8.56 -6.34
N LYS A 7 3.42 7.66 -7.01
CA LYS A 7 2.82 6.71 -7.95
C LYS A 7 1.89 5.74 -7.24
N ILE A 8 2.26 5.23 -6.07
CA ILE A 8 1.39 4.33 -5.29
C ILE A 8 0.10 5.04 -4.88
N LYS A 9 0.19 6.24 -4.33
CA LYS A 9 -0.99 7.03 -3.95
C LYS A 9 -1.89 7.34 -5.13
N GLN A 10 -1.31 7.63 -6.30
CA GLN A 10 -2.09 7.79 -7.53
C GLN A 10 -2.87 6.51 -7.86
N ARG A 11 -2.22 5.34 -7.81
CA ARG A 11 -2.87 4.06 -8.09
C ARG A 11 -3.99 3.74 -7.11
N ILE A 12 -3.81 4.02 -5.82
CA ILE A 12 -4.88 3.87 -4.81
C ILE A 12 -6.08 4.75 -5.19
N ARG A 13 -5.86 6.03 -5.53
CA ARG A 13 -6.93 6.94 -5.97
C ARG A 13 -7.58 6.56 -7.30
N ASN A 14 -6.90 5.78 -8.12
CA ASN A 14 -7.44 5.23 -9.36
C ASN A 14 -8.25 3.94 -9.13
N ASN A 15 -8.50 3.54 -7.87
CA ASN A 15 -9.16 2.29 -7.50
C ASN A 15 -8.42 1.04 -8.01
N GLU A 16 -7.10 1.13 -8.23
CA GLU A 16 -6.29 -0.03 -8.63
C GLU A 16 -5.90 -0.90 -7.43
N LEU A 17 -6.13 -0.43 -6.19
CA LEU A 17 -5.81 -1.19 -4.97
C LEU A 17 -6.92 -2.20 -4.69
N VAL A 18 -6.56 -3.49 -4.66
CA VAL A 18 -7.51 -4.60 -4.45
C VAL A 18 -7.39 -5.24 -3.06
N GLY A 19 -6.41 -4.80 -2.26
CA GLY A 19 -6.24 -5.27 -0.89
C GLY A 19 -4.92 -4.85 -0.28
N PHE A 20 -4.77 -5.09 1.01
CA PHE A 20 -3.52 -4.87 1.73
C PHE A 20 -3.41 -5.83 2.93
N GLU A 21 -2.18 -6.06 3.40
CA GLU A 21 -1.92 -6.79 4.64
C GLU A 21 -0.69 -6.24 5.37
N TYR A 22 -0.71 -6.34 6.70
CA TYR A 22 0.47 -6.11 7.53
C TYR A 22 1.15 -7.45 7.79
N VAL A 23 2.40 -7.58 7.40
CA VAL A 23 3.22 -8.77 7.62
C VAL A 23 4.45 -8.43 8.44
N GLU A 24 4.90 -9.39 9.26
CA GLU A 24 6.10 -9.22 10.07
C GLU A 24 7.33 -8.96 9.19
N GLN A 25 7.46 -9.68 8.08
CA GLN A 25 8.60 -9.53 7.17
C GLN A 25 8.21 -9.79 5.72
N TYR A 26 8.72 -8.94 4.81
CA TYR A 26 8.72 -9.19 3.38
C TYR A 26 10.09 -8.87 2.79
N LYS A 27 10.80 -9.91 2.32
CA LYS A 27 12.20 -9.82 1.87
C LYS A 27 13.07 -9.21 2.99
N ASN A 28 13.66 -8.04 2.74
CA ASN A 28 14.54 -7.32 3.67
C ASN A 28 13.82 -6.15 4.38
N ILE A 29 12.48 -6.18 4.44
CA ILE A 29 11.65 -5.16 5.10
C ILE A 29 10.87 -5.83 6.22
N SER A 30 10.96 -5.26 7.42
CA SER A 30 10.29 -5.69 8.64
C SER A 30 10.12 -4.47 9.56
N PRO A 31 8.92 -4.21 10.10
CA PRO A 31 7.62 -4.73 9.64
C PRO A 31 7.24 -4.14 8.27
N CYS A 32 6.35 -4.82 7.54
CA CYS A 32 5.98 -4.44 6.18
C CYS A 32 4.47 -4.39 5.97
N LEU A 33 4.00 -3.31 5.34
CA LEU A 33 2.65 -3.21 4.80
C LEU A 33 2.73 -3.54 3.31
N LEU A 34 2.07 -4.62 2.90
CA LEU A 34 1.96 -5.03 1.51
C LEU A 34 0.67 -4.48 0.93
N LEU A 35 0.79 -3.77 -0.19
CA LEU A 35 -0.34 -3.31 -0.98
C LEU A 35 -0.46 -4.16 -2.24
N TYR A 36 -1.67 -4.66 -2.51
CA TYR A 36 -2.00 -5.44 -3.70
C TYR A 36 -2.77 -4.59 -4.70
N PHE A 37 -2.29 -4.59 -5.94
CA PHE A 37 -2.88 -3.87 -7.05
C PHE A 37 -3.31 -4.84 -8.15
N GLU A 38 -4.38 -4.50 -8.87
CA GLU A 38 -4.82 -5.27 -10.05
C GLU A 38 -3.82 -5.18 -11.21
N THR A 39 -3.15 -4.04 -11.38
CA THR A 39 -2.19 -3.78 -12.45
C THR A 39 -0.74 -4.09 -12.06
N GLU A 40 0.11 -4.33 -13.04
CA GLU A 40 1.55 -4.48 -12.77
C GLU A 40 2.19 -3.12 -12.44
N PRO A 41 3.11 -3.08 -11.48
CA PRO A 41 3.46 -4.17 -10.57
C PRO A 41 2.45 -4.35 -9.43
N LYS A 42 2.05 -5.60 -9.21
CA LYS A 42 0.94 -5.97 -8.31
C LYS A 42 1.24 -5.76 -6.84
N ILE A 43 2.48 -5.99 -6.40
CA ILE A 43 2.85 -5.90 -4.98
C ILE A 43 3.70 -4.66 -4.73
N ARG A 44 3.29 -3.86 -3.74
CA ARG A 44 4.04 -2.68 -3.28
C ARG A 44 4.30 -2.74 -1.78
N PRO A 45 5.55 -3.02 -1.35
CA PRO A 45 5.91 -2.99 0.06
C PRO A 45 6.09 -1.54 0.53
N ILE A 46 5.55 -1.27 1.70
CA ILE A 46 5.70 -0.03 2.46
C ILE A 46 6.40 -0.37 3.78
N ARG A 47 7.31 0.51 4.21
CA ARG A 47 8.06 0.37 5.47
C ARG A 47 7.29 1.03 6.62
N GLU A 48 7.48 0.54 7.83
CA GLU A 48 6.79 0.99 9.05
C GLU A 48 6.68 2.51 9.23
N TYR A 49 7.79 3.23 9.08
CA TYR A 49 7.83 4.69 9.25
C TYR A 49 6.98 5.47 8.23
N ARG A 50 6.34 4.77 7.28
CA ARG A 50 5.39 5.33 6.31
C ARG A 50 3.96 4.89 6.55
N PHE A 51 3.66 3.98 7.48
CA PHE A 51 2.31 3.43 7.66
C PHE A 51 1.27 4.53 7.91
N GLU A 52 1.59 5.50 8.77
CA GLU A 52 0.73 6.65 9.07
C GLU A 52 0.31 7.44 7.83
N GLU A 53 1.16 7.47 6.79
CA GLU A 53 0.87 8.16 5.52
C GLU A 53 -0.15 7.38 4.65
N TYR A 54 -0.27 6.07 4.86
CA TYR A 54 -1.10 5.15 4.08
C TYR A 54 -2.41 4.78 4.79
N GLU A 55 -2.42 4.68 6.12
CA GLU A 55 -3.61 4.40 6.90
C GLU A 55 -4.87 5.18 6.48
N PRO A 56 -4.83 6.52 6.29
CA PRO A 56 -6.03 7.26 5.87
C PRO A 56 -6.48 6.88 4.45
N LEU A 57 -5.59 6.43 3.57
CA LEU A 57 -5.92 6.02 2.20
C LEU A 57 -6.50 4.61 2.14
N LEU A 58 -6.21 3.78 3.13
CA LEU A 58 -6.66 2.38 3.21
C LEU A 58 -8.03 2.24 3.87
N LYS A 59 -8.42 3.22 4.70
CA LYS A 59 -9.75 3.27 5.33
C LYS A 59 -10.87 3.24 4.28
N ASP A 60 -10.71 3.98 3.19
CA ASP A 60 -11.72 4.08 2.13
C ASP A 60 -11.90 2.76 1.35
N VAL A 61 -10.87 1.90 1.31
CA VAL A 61 -10.88 0.63 0.58
C VAL A 61 -11.46 -0.52 1.42
N SER A 62 -11.50 -0.36 2.74
CA SER A 62 -11.98 -1.42 3.66
C SER A 62 -13.48 -1.33 3.97
N ILE A 63 -14.21 -0.36 3.37
CA ILE A 63 -15.65 -0.19 3.57
C ILE A 63 -16.39 -0.93 2.44
N GLU A 64 -16.38 -2.25 2.52
CA GLU A 64 -17.41 -3.09 1.90
C GLU A 64 -18.09 -3.87 3.03
N ASP A 65 -19.09 -3.24 3.65
CA ASP A 65 -20.12 -3.87 4.50
C ASP A 65 -21.50 -3.57 3.89
#